data_AF-A0A940BJV8-F1
#
_entry.id   AF-A0A940BJV8-F1
#
_cell.length_a   1.000
_cell.length_b   1.000
_cell.length_c   1.000
_cell.angle_alpha   90.00
_cell.angle_beta   90.00
_cell.angle_gamma   90.00
#
_symmetry.space_group_name_H-M   'P 1'
#
loop_
_entity.id
_entity.type
_entity.pdbx_description
1 polymer ?
#
loop_
_entity_poly.entity_id
_entity_poly.type
_entity_poly.pdbx_seq_one_letter_code
_entity_poly.pdbx_strand_id
1 'polypeptide(L)'
;MATDEKGTQENPYSLEEYESLSESGQWQGGYITDETGSVVYALKDAVFYGSKGYSGYGSSGSGSDPWGSHWWGSWWGSSWWGSYPYKPWDDDDDSNGDNTGGGGGGNTGGGNNNTGGGGGGGNSSGGSTPKSRALDIIKRFENRVTSVAYPNISKTKFIQDLREQISTPALVKQGENGTCGIAAICKYLLECMPDKYAEAAISLYETGKYDKWGLKVCEASKTGTDAQAKELKTTALDCIVQGAFRNTYNETTSYNPFTDGSGWSSITWPTEINSFFEDQLHKNCECHTYSHLTDSFDQLSKIDYSRKYVIALIGYTDVNGNFEEEGIPRHYVQILGTTNDHAINYWQMGREQPYKSQTTKVWGLYIIDR
;
A
#
# COMPACT_ATOMS: atom_id res chain seq x y z
N MET A 1 36.96 6.78 -1.05
CA MET A 1 37.42 5.66 -0.22
C MET A 1 36.18 4.83 0.04
N ALA A 2 36.06 3.64 -0.55
CA ALA A 2 34.94 2.76 -0.26
C ALA A 2 35.08 2.33 1.20
N THR A 3 34.05 2.56 2.01
CA THR A 3 33.98 2.01 3.35
C THR A 3 33.76 0.51 3.20
N ASP A 4 34.62 -0.30 3.83
CA ASP A 4 34.50 -1.77 3.88
C ASP A 4 33.30 -2.17 4.76
N GLU A 5 32.10 -1.74 4.37
CA GLU A 5 30.87 -2.03 5.06
C GLU A 5 30.55 -3.52 4.92
N LYS A 6 30.51 -4.21 6.06
CA LYS A 6 30.26 -5.65 6.16
C LYS A 6 28.77 -5.93 6.01
N GLY A 7 28.43 -7.07 5.42
CA GLY A 7 27.04 -7.44 5.15
C GLY A 7 26.49 -6.94 3.81
N THR A 8 27.36 -6.41 2.96
CA THR A 8 27.10 -6.09 1.54
C THR A 8 27.36 -7.31 0.66
N GLN A 9 26.92 -7.28 -0.60
CA GLN A 9 27.14 -8.41 -1.52
C GLN A 9 28.63 -8.58 -1.86
N GLU A 10 29.37 -7.47 -1.89
CA GLU A 10 30.81 -7.41 -2.14
C GLU A 10 31.65 -7.77 -0.91
N ASN A 11 31.08 -7.65 0.30
CA ASN A 11 31.71 -8.02 1.57
C ASN A 11 30.69 -8.71 2.51
N PRO A 12 30.24 -9.93 2.17
CA PRO A 12 29.25 -10.65 2.96
C PRO A 12 29.83 -11.13 4.29
N TYR A 13 28.97 -11.39 5.26
CA TYR A 13 29.31 -12.15 6.47
C TYR A 13 29.61 -13.61 6.11
N SER A 14 30.47 -14.27 6.86
CA SER A 14 30.53 -15.74 6.83
C SER A 14 29.29 -16.32 7.51
N LEU A 15 29.00 -17.60 7.23
CA LEU A 15 27.94 -18.32 7.94
C LEU A 15 28.15 -18.31 9.46
N GLU A 16 29.40 -18.46 9.93
CA GLU A 16 29.76 -18.40 11.36
C GLU A 16 29.50 -17.01 11.97
N GLU A 17 29.80 -15.93 11.24
CA GLU A 17 29.51 -14.56 11.68
C GLU A 17 27.99 -14.33 11.81
N TYR A 18 27.23 -14.83 10.82
CA TYR A 18 25.77 -14.79 10.83
C TYR A 18 25.18 -15.55 12.03
N GLU A 19 25.64 -16.78 12.30
CA GLU A 19 25.18 -17.60 13.42
C GLU A 19 25.45 -16.91 14.76
N SER A 20 26.67 -16.37 14.94
CA SER A 20 27.06 -15.62 16.13
C SER A 20 26.21 -14.36 16.36
N LEU A 21 25.95 -13.59 15.30
CA LEU A 21 25.11 -12.39 15.36
C LEU A 21 23.63 -12.74 15.61
N SER A 22 23.16 -13.86 15.07
CA SER A 22 21.78 -14.32 15.26
C SER A 22 21.55 -14.84 16.68
N GLU A 23 22.46 -15.67 17.21
CA GLU A 23 22.40 -16.18 18.58
C GLU A 23 22.48 -15.08 19.64
N SER A 24 23.25 -14.02 19.36
CA SER A 24 23.34 -12.84 20.22
C SER A 24 22.18 -11.85 20.06
N GLY A 25 21.27 -12.08 19.11
CA GLY A 25 20.15 -11.18 18.77
C GLY A 25 20.59 -9.85 18.15
N GLN A 26 21.85 -9.77 17.69
CA GLN A 26 22.45 -8.58 17.08
C GLN A 26 22.36 -8.58 15.55
N TRP A 27 21.83 -9.65 14.94
CA TRP A 27 21.63 -9.72 13.50
C TRP A 27 20.63 -8.67 13.03
N GLN A 28 21.07 -7.78 12.15
CA GLN A 28 20.26 -6.70 11.58
C GLN A 28 19.80 -7.01 10.14
N GLY A 29 20.19 -8.16 9.60
CA GLY A 29 20.05 -8.50 8.18
C GLY A 29 21.29 -8.12 7.38
N GLY A 30 21.60 -8.93 6.37
CA GLY A 30 22.79 -8.73 5.54
C GLY A 30 23.07 -9.91 4.61
N TYR A 31 23.99 -9.72 3.68
CA TYR A 31 24.47 -10.81 2.83
C TYR A 31 25.40 -11.73 3.62
N ILE A 32 25.19 -13.03 3.49
CA ILE A 32 26.01 -14.10 4.09
C ILE A 32 26.52 -15.01 2.97
N THR A 33 27.67 -15.62 3.18
CA THR A 33 28.15 -16.73 2.35
C THR A 33 27.72 -18.03 3.00
N ASP A 34 26.86 -18.81 2.32
CA ASP A 34 26.36 -20.09 2.82
C ASP A 34 27.42 -21.21 2.75
N GLU A 35 27.06 -22.40 3.25
CA GLU A 35 27.91 -23.59 3.24
C GLU A 35 28.32 -24.06 1.82
N THR A 36 27.62 -23.61 0.78
CA THR A 36 27.92 -23.92 -0.63
C THR A 36 28.83 -22.89 -1.30
N GLY A 37 29.17 -21.81 -0.57
CA GLY A 37 29.91 -20.67 -1.12
C GLY A 37 29.03 -19.68 -1.89
N SER A 38 27.69 -19.81 -1.80
CA SER A 38 26.76 -18.90 -2.45
C SER A 38 26.48 -17.70 -1.55
N VAL A 39 26.39 -16.51 -2.15
CA VAL A 39 26.02 -15.29 -1.43
C VAL A 39 24.50 -15.17 -1.40
N VAL A 40 23.93 -15.22 -0.20
CA VAL A 40 22.48 -15.16 0.05
C VAL A 40 22.18 -14.07 1.07
N TYR A 41 21.00 -13.47 1.00
CA TYR A 41 20.59 -12.48 1.99
C TYR A 41 19.89 -13.16 3.16
N ALA A 42 20.42 -13.04 4.37
CA ALA A 42 19.79 -13.56 5.57
C ALA A 42 19.07 -12.42 6.30
N LEU A 43 17.78 -12.62 6.59
CA LEU A 43 16.96 -11.66 7.32
C LEU A 43 17.11 -11.88 8.82
N LYS A 44 16.74 -10.86 9.60
CA LYS A 44 16.73 -10.90 11.07
C LYS A 44 16.03 -12.14 11.65
N ASP A 45 14.99 -12.64 10.97
CA ASP A 45 14.12 -13.72 11.45
C ASP A 45 14.01 -14.93 10.49
N ALA A 46 14.88 -15.07 9.46
CA ALA A 46 14.86 -16.22 8.55
C ALA A 46 16.16 -16.43 7.73
N VAL A 47 16.57 -17.70 7.57
CA VAL A 47 17.57 -18.17 6.59
C VAL A 47 16.86 -18.96 5.49
N PHE A 48 17.21 -18.72 4.23
CA PHE A 48 16.66 -19.47 3.10
C PHE A 48 17.74 -20.33 2.43
N TYR A 49 17.43 -21.60 2.18
CA TYR A 49 18.25 -22.49 1.37
C TYR A 49 17.61 -22.65 -0.02
N GLY A 50 18.35 -22.30 -1.07
CA GLY A 50 17.93 -22.55 -2.45
C GLY A 50 18.41 -23.92 -2.94
N SER A 51 17.50 -24.86 -3.23
CA SER A 51 17.88 -26.11 -3.91
C SER A 51 18.05 -25.87 -5.42
N LYS A 52 19.23 -26.17 -5.98
CA LYS A 52 19.45 -26.22 -7.43
C LYS A 52 18.60 -27.34 -8.04
N GLY A 53 17.70 -26.99 -8.97
CA GLY A 53 16.84 -27.95 -9.66
C GLY A 53 17.64 -28.99 -10.45
N TYR A 54 17.42 -30.27 -10.12
CA TYR A 54 17.80 -31.39 -10.98
C TYR A 54 16.82 -31.44 -12.16
N SER A 55 17.35 -31.38 -13.39
CA SER A 55 16.57 -31.66 -14.60
C SER A 55 16.43 -33.18 -14.76
N GLY A 56 15.21 -33.68 -14.84
CA GLY A 56 15.00 -35.09 -15.17
C GLY A 56 13.58 -35.60 -14.99
N TYR A 57 12.99 -35.97 -16.13
CA TYR A 57 11.83 -36.86 -16.33
C TYR A 57 10.42 -36.29 -16.18
N GLY A 58 9.76 -36.19 -17.33
CA GLY A 58 8.33 -35.97 -17.44
C GLY A 58 7.51 -37.22 -17.13
N SER A 59 6.23 -36.99 -16.85
CA SER A 59 5.19 -37.95 -17.14
C SER A 59 3.90 -37.22 -17.50
N SER A 60 3.36 -37.65 -18.64
CA SER A 60 2.04 -37.38 -19.20
C SER A 60 0.89 -37.85 -18.28
N GLY A 61 -0.26 -37.16 -18.36
CA GLY A 61 -1.55 -37.85 -18.26
C GLY A 61 -2.67 -37.18 -17.45
N SER A 62 -3.56 -36.51 -18.19
CA SER A 62 -5.04 -36.51 -18.08
C SER A 62 -5.78 -36.00 -16.83
N GLY A 63 -6.73 -35.08 -17.06
CA GLY A 63 -8.00 -35.04 -16.32
C GLY A 63 -8.62 -33.65 -16.10
N SER A 64 -9.47 -33.21 -17.03
CA SER A 64 -10.59 -32.25 -16.88
C SER A 64 -11.64 -32.78 -15.87
N ASP A 65 -12.49 -32.07 -15.10
CA ASP A 65 -13.03 -30.69 -15.01
C ASP A 65 -13.39 -30.37 -13.51
N PRO A 66 -14.48 -29.65 -13.10
CA PRO A 66 -14.47 -28.24 -12.68
C PRO A 66 -15.08 -27.99 -11.27
N TRP A 67 -14.91 -26.79 -10.73
CA TRP A 67 -15.49 -26.27 -9.47
C TRP A 67 -15.00 -26.93 -8.16
N GLY A 68 -14.30 -26.14 -7.35
CA GLY A 68 -14.01 -26.50 -5.97
C GLY A 68 -12.94 -25.61 -5.36
N SER A 69 -13.38 -24.76 -4.44
CA SER A 69 -12.55 -24.14 -3.41
C SER A 69 -11.60 -25.14 -2.74
N HIS A 70 -10.54 -24.61 -2.11
CA HIS A 70 -9.54 -25.29 -1.28
C HIS A 70 -8.28 -25.82 -1.99
N TRP A 71 -7.40 -24.96 -2.53
CA TRP A 71 -5.99 -25.34 -2.77
C TRP A 71 -5.08 -24.10 -2.84
N TRP A 72 -4.89 -23.38 -1.72
CA TRP A 72 -4.07 -22.15 -1.69
C TRP A 72 -2.91 -22.17 -0.67
N GLY A 73 -2.68 -23.29 0.01
CA GLY A 73 -1.62 -23.42 1.03
C GLY A 73 -0.29 -24.02 0.55
N SER A 74 -0.19 -24.49 -0.69
CA SER A 74 0.92 -25.38 -1.10
C SER A 74 1.76 -24.90 -2.29
N TRP A 75 1.43 -23.79 -2.94
CA TRP A 75 2.13 -23.33 -4.16
C TRP A 75 3.03 -22.11 -3.98
N TRP A 76 3.02 -21.47 -2.81
CA TRP A 76 3.98 -20.41 -2.45
C TRP A 76 5.16 -20.92 -1.60
N GLY A 77 5.15 -22.21 -1.24
CA GLY A 77 6.09 -22.79 -0.27
C GLY A 77 7.29 -23.53 -0.86
N SER A 78 7.43 -23.65 -2.18
CA SER A 78 8.56 -24.39 -2.75
C SER A 78 8.82 -24.01 -4.20
N SER A 79 10.08 -23.64 -4.46
CA SER A 79 10.69 -23.28 -5.74
C SER A 79 10.58 -21.79 -6.12
N TRP A 80 11.75 -21.24 -6.50
CA TRP A 80 11.98 -19.92 -7.10
C TRP A 80 12.24 -18.74 -6.15
N TRP A 81 13.43 -18.72 -5.54
CA TRP A 81 14.02 -17.50 -4.97
C TRP A 81 15.53 -17.48 -5.27
N GLY A 82 15.90 -16.76 -6.33
CA GLY A 82 17.27 -16.36 -6.60
C GLY A 82 17.50 -14.95 -6.07
N SER A 83 18.67 -14.72 -5.49
CA SER A 83 19.09 -13.48 -4.84
C SER A 83 19.22 -12.30 -5.82
N TYR A 84 18.50 -11.20 -5.56
CA TYR A 84 18.70 -9.90 -6.23
C TYR A 84 18.56 -8.74 -5.23
N PRO A 85 19.32 -7.64 -5.42
CA PRO A 85 19.51 -6.57 -4.45
C PRO A 85 18.29 -5.65 -4.29
N TYR A 86 17.96 -5.36 -3.03
CA TYR A 86 16.91 -4.43 -2.61
C TYR A 86 17.46 -3.00 -2.47
N LYS A 87 16.84 -2.03 -3.14
CA LYS A 87 16.97 -0.60 -2.83
C LYS A 87 15.63 -0.09 -2.29
N PRO A 88 15.59 0.59 -1.14
CA PRO A 88 14.41 1.33 -0.74
C PRO A 88 14.18 2.46 -1.75
N TRP A 89 12.93 2.61 -2.15
CA TRP A 89 12.39 3.50 -3.17
C TRP A 89 12.93 4.93 -3.00
N ASP A 90 13.61 5.46 -4.02
CA ASP A 90 14.09 6.84 -4.06
C ASP A 90 12.86 7.78 -4.11
N ASP A 91 12.56 8.38 -2.96
CA ASP A 91 11.60 9.47 -2.78
C ASP A 91 12.20 10.85 -3.11
N ASP A 92 13.35 10.89 -3.79
CA ASP A 92 14.05 12.13 -4.12
C ASP A 92 13.38 12.84 -5.31
N ASP A 93 12.28 13.53 -5.01
CA ASP A 93 11.82 14.66 -5.82
C ASP A 93 11.35 15.79 -4.89
N ASP A 94 12.31 16.34 -4.15
CA ASP A 94 12.16 17.56 -3.35
C ASP A 94 11.86 18.75 -4.27
N SER A 95 10.58 19.07 -4.44
CA SER A 95 10.17 20.40 -4.90
C SER A 95 10.40 21.42 -3.77
N ASN A 96 11.65 21.88 -3.61
CA ASN A 96 11.95 23.07 -2.82
C ASN A 96 11.37 24.31 -3.52
N GLY A 97 10.14 24.65 -3.13
CA GLY A 97 9.51 25.92 -3.47
C GLY A 97 10.08 27.04 -2.61
N ASP A 98 11.15 27.69 -3.08
CA ASP A 98 11.59 28.97 -2.54
C ASP A 98 10.63 30.08 -2.98
N ASN A 99 9.79 30.47 -2.02
CA ASN A 99 8.93 31.62 -2.09
C ASN A 99 9.73 32.85 -1.63
N THR A 100 10.14 33.72 -2.57
CA THR A 100 10.54 35.09 -2.25
C THR A 100 9.82 36.06 -3.19
N GLY A 101 9.16 37.03 -2.57
CA GLY A 101 8.14 37.84 -3.21
C GLY A 101 8.67 38.96 -4.11
N GLY A 102 7.71 39.70 -4.69
CA GLY A 102 7.94 41.11 -5.00
C GLY A 102 7.24 41.64 -6.25
N GLY A 103 6.04 42.18 -6.05
CA GLY A 103 5.71 43.52 -6.55
C GLY A 103 5.01 43.64 -7.91
N GLY A 104 3.77 44.14 -7.85
CA GLY A 104 3.46 45.38 -8.55
C GLY A 104 2.47 45.33 -9.72
N GLY A 105 1.23 45.71 -9.43
CA GLY A 105 0.55 46.78 -10.17
C GLY A 105 -0.26 46.41 -11.42
N GLY A 106 -1.54 46.81 -11.43
CA GLY A 106 -2.28 46.95 -12.69
C GLY A 106 -3.79 46.81 -12.54
N ASN A 107 -4.48 47.95 -12.58
CA ASN A 107 -5.92 48.14 -12.41
C ASN A 107 -6.73 47.84 -13.70
N THR A 108 -8.06 47.93 -13.57
CA THR A 108 -9.14 47.98 -14.60
C THR A 108 -9.64 46.63 -15.12
N GLY A 109 -10.93 46.32 -15.22
CA GLY A 109 -12.17 47.05 -14.95
C GLY A 109 -13.32 46.38 -15.72
N GLY A 110 -14.50 46.28 -15.10
CA GLY A 110 -15.81 46.22 -15.78
C GLY A 110 -16.26 44.87 -16.37
N GLY A 111 -17.49 44.46 -16.04
CA GLY A 111 -18.17 43.42 -16.82
C GLY A 111 -19.26 42.65 -16.07
N ASN A 112 -20.24 43.38 -15.53
CA ASN A 112 -21.52 42.83 -15.08
C ASN A 112 -22.22 42.14 -16.27
N ASN A 113 -22.72 40.91 -16.12
CA ASN A 113 -23.87 40.42 -16.87
C ASN A 113 -24.61 39.34 -16.09
N ASN A 114 -25.66 39.82 -15.43
CA ASN A 114 -26.74 39.06 -14.84
C ASN A 114 -27.77 38.70 -15.94
N THR A 115 -28.03 37.42 -16.14
CA THR A 115 -29.29 36.84 -16.69
C THR A 115 -29.41 35.49 -15.98
N GLY A 116 -30.28 35.29 -14.97
CA GLY A 116 -31.74 35.32 -15.04
C GLY A 116 -32.22 34.08 -15.82
N GLY A 117 -32.94 33.10 -15.31
CA GLY A 117 -33.55 32.81 -14.01
C GLY A 117 -34.20 31.42 -14.11
N GLY A 118 -34.64 30.84 -13.01
CA GLY A 118 -35.33 29.56 -13.04
C GLY A 118 -35.52 28.97 -11.65
N GLY A 119 -36.38 29.61 -10.86
CA GLY A 119 -36.83 29.06 -9.59
C GLY A 119 -37.60 27.76 -9.80
N GLY A 120 -37.05 26.67 -9.28
CA GLY A 120 -37.75 25.45 -8.95
C GLY A 120 -37.67 25.26 -7.44
N GLY A 121 -38.70 25.69 -6.72
CA GLY A 121 -38.91 25.35 -5.32
C GLY A 121 -39.12 23.85 -5.19
N GLY A 122 -38.02 23.13 -4.95
CA GLY A 122 -38.01 21.75 -4.52
C GLY A 122 -37.44 21.72 -3.13
N ASN A 123 -38.26 21.30 -2.17
CA ASN A 123 -37.87 21.02 -0.80
C ASN A 123 -36.78 19.91 -0.82
N SER A 124 -35.51 20.30 -0.98
CA SER A 124 -34.38 19.38 -0.94
C SER A 124 -34.14 19.02 0.51
N SER A 125 -34.74 17.91 0.93
CA SER A 125 -34.15 17.05 1.95
C SER A 125 -32.77 16.63 1.46
N GLY A 126 -31.78 17.51 1.62
CA GLY A 126 -30.43 17.38 1.11
C GLY A 126 -29.75 16.23 1.82
N GLY A 127 -29.74 15.06 1.17
CA GLY A 127 -28.90 13.95 1.60
C GLY A 127 -27.44 14.41 1.53
N SER A 128 -26.79 14.47 2.70
CA SER A 128 -25.36 14.76 2.80
C SER A 128 -24.57 13.75 1.96
N THR A 129 -23.60 14.22 1.16
CA THR A 129 -22.73 13.33 0.38
C THR A 129 -21.85 12.50 1.34
N PRO A 130 -21.33 11.33 0.94
CA PRO A 130 -20.41 10.55 1.79
C PRO A 130 -19.24 11.41 2.31
N LYS A 131 -18.66 12.26 1.46
CA LYS A 131 -17.60 13.18 1.83
C LYS A 131 -18.04 14.22 2.86
N SER A 132 -19.23 14.82 2.71
CA SER A 132 -19.72 15.78 3.71
C SER A 132 -20.03 15.10 5.05
N ARG A 133 -20.57 13.87 5.03
CA ARG A 133 -20.76 13.06 6.24
C ARG A 133 -19.43 12.76 6.95
N ALA A 134 -18.38 12.42 6.20
CA ALA A 134 -17.05 12.21 6.76
C ALA A 134 -16.53 13.46 7.48
N LEU A 135 -16.66 14.63 6.86
CA LEU A 135 -16.26 15.90 7.47
C LEU A 135 -17.09 16.22 8.73
N ASP A 136 -18.39 15.92 8.74
CA ASP A 136 -19.25 16.05 9.93
C ASP A 136 -18.87 15.07 11.05
N ILE A 137 -18.42 13.86 10.72
CA ILE A 137 -17.88 12.89 11.68
C ILE A 137 -16.61 13.47 12.31
N ILE A 138 -15.66 13.96 11.50
CA ILE A 138 -14.41 14.54 11.97
C ILE A 138 -14.65 15.76 12.86
N LYS A 139 -15.56 16.66 12.46
CA LYS A 139 -15.94 17.85 13.25
C LYS A 139 -16.52 17.48 14.62
N ARG A 140 -17.32 16.41 14.70
CA ARG A 140 -17.84 15.92 15.98
C ARG A 140 -16.72 15.31 16.84
N PHE A 141 -15.80 14.58 16.22
CA PHE A 141 -14.65 14.01 16.91
C PHE A 141 -13.71 15.08 17.48
N GLU A 142 -13.45 16.16 16.74
CA GLU A 142 -12.61 17.29 17.18
C GLU A 142 -13.03 17.86 18.54
N ASN A 143 -14.34 17.99 18.77
CA ASN A 143 -14.90 18.56 19.99
C ASN A 143 -15.09 17.54 21.13
N ARG A 144 -14.75 16.27 20.91
CA ARG A 144 -14.94 15.19 21.88
C ARG A 144 -13.72 15.05 22.80
N VAL A 145 -13.93 14.94 24.10
CA VAL A 145 -12.90 14.51 25.06
C VAL A 145 -12.93 12.99 25.14
N THR A 146 -11.83 12.31 24.78
CA THR A 146 -11.76 10.85 24.76
C THR A 146 -10.45 10.33 25.34
N SER A 147 -10.48 9.08 25.79
CA SER A 147 -9.26 8.28 25.86
C SER A 147 -8.63 8.17 24.48
N VAL A 148 -7.31 8.08 24.43
CA VAL A 148 -6.56 7.89 23.20
C VAL A 148 -5.74 6.61 23.33
N ALA A 149 -5.82 5.74 22.33
CA ALA A 149 -4.95 4.56 22.26
C ALA A 149 -3.50 4.97 21.95
N TYR A 150 -3.33 6.14 21.35
CA TYR A 150 -2.03 6.72 20.97
C TYR A 150 -1.78 8.03 21.73
N PRO A 151 -1.28 7.98 22.97
CA PRO A 151 -1.05 9.17 23.79
C PRO A 151 0.03 10.11 23.23
N ASN A 152 0.91 9.60 22.37
CA ASN A 152 2.03 10.36 21.80
C ASN A 152 1.74 10.93 20.40
N ILE A 153 0.52 10.78 19.88
CA ILE A 153 0.11 11.29 18.57
C ILE A 153 -0.90 12.41 18.78
N SER A 154 -0.59 13.60 18.27
CA SER A 154 -1.44 14.78 18.44
C SER A 154 -2.80 14.58 17.76
N LYS A 155 -3.89 14.70 18.54
CA LYS A 155 -5.26 14.65 17.99
C LYS A 155 -5.47 15.70 16.90
N THR A 156 -4.91 16.89 17.07
CA THR A 156 -5.01 17.97 16.09
C THR A 156 -4.33 17.59 14.78
N LYS A 157 -3.12 17.00 14.84
CA LYS A 157 -2.39 16.55 13.65
C LYS A 157 -3.10 15.39 12.97
N PHE A 158 -3.57 14.40 13.74
CA PHE A 158 -4.36 13.28 13.24
C PHE A 158 -5.63 13.76 12.49
N ILE A 159 -6.35 14.72 13.06
CA ILE A 159 -7.55 15.32 12.43
C ILE A 159 -7.19 16.06 11.14
N GLN A 160 -6.08 16.80 11.13
CA GLN A 160 -5.59 17.49 9.94
C GLN A 160 -5.32 16.50 8.81
N ASP A 161 -4.52 15.47 9.08
CA ASP A 161 -4.15 14.45 8.08
C ASP A 161 -5.39 13.73 7.55
N LEU A 162 -6.36 13.43 8.43
CA LEU A 162 -7.61 12.79 8.04
C LEU A 162 -8.46 13.69 7.14
N ARG A 163 -8.52 15.00 7.41
CA ARG A 163 -9.21 15.96 6.54
C ARG A 163 -8.53 16.10 5.18
N GLU A 164 -7.21 16.11 5.17
CA GLU A 164 -6.40 16.18 3.94
C GLU A 164 -6.64 14.96 3.07
N GLN A 165 -6.57 13.74 3.62
CA GLN A 165 -6.84 12.50 2.87
C GLN A 165 -8.29 12.40 2.39
N ILE A 166 -9.28 12.80 3.20
CA ILE A 166 -10.70 12.85 2.79
C ILE A 166 -10.90 13.86 1.65
N SER A 167 -10.12 14.94 1.66
CA SER A 167 -10.16 15.96 0.61
C SER A 167 -9.49 15.46 -0.67
N THR A 168 -8.36 14.78 -0.52
CA THR A 168 -7.47 14.32 -1.59
C THR A 168 -7.03 12.87 -1.33
N PRO A 169 -7.80 11.86 -1.77
CA PRO A 169 -7.50 10.45 -1.53
C PRO A 169 -6.13 9.96 -2.01
N ALA A 170 -5.51 10.65 -2.97
CA ALA A 170 -4.17 10.33 -3.47
C ALA A 170 -3.05 10.58 -2.44
N LEU A 171 -3.34 11.29 -1.34
CA LEU A 171 -2.39 11.58 -0.26
C LEU A 171 -2.15 10.41 0.71
N VAL A 172 -2.74 9.24 0.49
CA VAL A 172 -2.40 8.03 1.27
C VAL A 172 -0.91 7.70 1.07
N LYS A 173 -0.19 7.52 2.18
CA LYS A 173 1.25 7.21 2.16
C LYS A 173 1.51 5.89 2.87
N GLN A 174 2.22 4.97 2.22
CA GLN A 174 2.79 3.83 2.96
C GLN A 174 4.15 4.22 3.56
N GLY A 175 4.86 5.14 2.88
CA GLY A 175 6.25 5.48 3.22
C GLY A 175 7.16 4.27 3.01
N GLU A 176 8.06 4.03 3.95
CA GLU A 176 8.99 2.89 3.91
C GLU A 176 8.39 1.59 4.48
N ASN A 177 7.10 1.58 4.82
CA ASN A 177 6.36 0.38 5.22
C ASN A 177 5.98 -0.47 4.01
N GLY A 178 5.93 -1.80 4.12
CA GLY A 178 5.60 -2.70 3.00
C GLY A 178 4.10 -2.88 2.71
N THR A 179 3.26 -1.94 3.16
CA THR A 179 1.78 -2.01 3.18
C THR A 179 1.08 -1.57 1.89
N CYS A 180 1.69 -1.71 0.70
CA CYS A 180 1.20 -1.14 -0.56
C CYS A 180 -0.22 -1.60 -0.93
N GLY A 181 -0.55 -2.87 -0.70
CA GLY A 181 -1.89 -3.41 -0.93
C GLY A 181 -2.94 -2.77 -0.02
N ILE A 182 -2.60 -2.56 1.26
CA ILE A 182 -3.45 -1.87 2.22
C ILE A 182 -3.58 -0.38 1.89
N ALA A 183 -2.52 0.27 1.40
CA ALA A 183 -2.61 1.66 0.93
C ALA A 183 -3.60 1.80 -0.24
N ALA A 184 -3.60 0.85 -1.19
CA ALA A 184 -4.58 0.80 -2.28
C ALA A 184 -6.02 0.59 -1.77
N ILE A 185 -6.22 -0.22 -0.72
CA ILE A 185 -7.51 -0.37 -0.02
C ILE A 185 -7.91 0.96 0.65
N CYS A 186 -7.00 1.63 1.36
CA CYS A 186 -7.29 2.89 2.03
C CYS A 186 -7.73 3.97 1.03
N LYS A 187 -7.08 4.04 -0.14
CA LYS A 187 -7.50 4.95 -1.21
C LYS A 187 -8.88 4.62 -1.76
N TYR A 188 -9.22 3.34 -1.95
CA TYR A 188 -10.60 2.94 -2.31
C TYR A 188 -11.61 3.45 -1.27
N LEU A 189 -11.33 3.24 0.02
CA LEU A 189 -12.21 3.66 1.10
C LEU A 189 -12.37 5.19 1.11
N LEU A 190 -11.31 5.95 0.88
CA LEU A 190 -11.36 7.41 0.79
C LEU A 190 -12.14 7.90 -0.44
N GLU A 191 -12.04 7.24 -1.59
CA GLU A 191 -12.77 7.62 -2.81
C GLU A 191 -14.25 7.23 -2.75
N CYS A 192 -14.57 6.03 -2.26
CA CYS A 192 -15.88 5.42 -2.42
C CYS A 192 -16.69 5.41 -1.12
N MET A 193 -16.03 5.38 0.04
CA MET A 193 -16.66 5.24 1.36
C MET A 193 -16.01 6.16 2.44
N PRO A 194 -15.79 7.46 2.17
CA PRO A 194 -14.99 8.33 3.04
C PRO A 194 -15.55 8.47 4.46
N ASP A 195 -16.88 8.36 4.64
CA ASP A 195 -17.51 8.35 5.95
C ASP A 195 -17.14 7.10 6.76
N LYS A 196 -17.04 5.93 6.11
CA LYS A 196 -16.58 4.69 6.74
C LYS A 196 -15.09 4.70 7.03
N TYR A 197 -14.28 5.28 6.15
CA TYR A 197 -12.87 5.49 6.44
C TYR A 197 -12.67 6.37 7.69
N ALA A 198 -13.39 7.50 7.77
CA ALA A 198 -13.32 8.38 8.93
C ALA A 198 -13.80 7.69 10.23
N GLU A 199 -14.90 6.93 10.19
CA GLU A 199 -15.36 6.10 11.32
C GLU A 199 -14.26 5.14 11.80
N ALA A 200 -13.62 4.42 10.88
CA ALA A 200 -12.58 3.44 11.20
C ALA A 200 -11.33 4.11 11.78
N ALA A 201 -10.80 5.14 11.11
CA ALA A 201 -9.60 5.85 11.54
C ALA A 201 -9.76 6.44 12.95
N ILE A 202 -10.90 7.11 13.22
CA ILE A 202 -11.17 7.70 14.53
C ILE A 202 -11.31 6.61 15.60
N SER A 203 -12.01 5.51 15.31
CA SER A 203 -12.16 4.39 16.25
C SER A 203 -10.81 3.77 16.63
N LEU A 204 -9.93 3.57 15.64
CA LEU A 204 -8.58 3.06 15.86
C LEU A 204 -7.72 4.03 16.68
N TYR A 205 -7.83 5.34 16.44
CA TYR A 205 -7.14 6.34 17.25
C TYR A 205 -7.63 6.39 18.71
N GLU A 206 -8.95 6.35 18.92
CA GLU A 206 -9.56 6.44 20.26
C GLU A 206 -9.35 5.15 21.08
N THR A 207 -9.46 3.99 20.43
CA THR A 207 -9.60 2.69 21.14
C THR A 207 -8.59 1.63 20.72
N GLY A 208 -7.90 1.82 19.59
CA GLY A 208 -7.04 0.81 18.97
C GLY A 208 -7.82 -0.26 18.21
N LYS A 209 -9.14 -0.14 18.07
CA LYS A 209 -10.00 -1.15 17.40
C LYS A 209 -11.08 -0.52 16.53
N TYR A 210 -11.53 -1.26 15.52
CA TYR A 210 -12.74 -0.96 14.77
C TYR A 210 -13.50 -2.25 14.44
N ASP A 211 -14.49 -2.56 15.27
CA ASP A 211 -15.15 -3.87 15.30
C ASP A 211 -15.89 -4.22 14.01
N LYS A 212 -16.41 -3.23 13.26
CA LYS A 212 -17.17 -3.48 12.03
C LYS A 212 -16.37 -4.20 10.95
N TRP A 213 -15.05 -4.03 10.96
CA TRP A 213 -14.11 -4.70 10.05
C TRP A 213 -13.10 -5.57 10.79
N GLY A 214 -13.33 -5.83 12.10
CA GLY A 214 -12.41 -6.60 12.94
C GLY A 214 -11.02 -5.97 13.11
N LEU A 215 -10.84 -4.68 12.80
CA LEU A 215 -9.52 -4.06 12.79
C LEU A 215 -8.97 -3.87 14.20
N LYS A 216 -7.69 -4.17 14.39
CA LYS A 216 -6.98 -4.00 15.67
C LYS A 216 -5.55 -3.51 15.45
N VAL A 217 -5.14 -2.53 16.24
CA VAL A 217 -3.73 -2.12 16.32
C VAL A 217 -2.96 -3.09 17.21
N CYS A 218 -1.66 -3.27 16.97
CA CYS A 218 -0.82 -4.02 17.90
C CYS A 218 -0.46 -3.15 19.12
N GLU A 219 -0.25 -3.78 20.28
CA GLU A 219 0.09 -3.06 21.52
C GLU A 219 1.38 -2.25 21.39
N ALA A 220 2.39 -2.79 20.71
CA ALA A 220 3.68 -2.12 20.49
C ALA A 220 3.52 -0.80 19.69
N SER A 221 2.54 -0.72 18.80
CA SER A 221 2.33 0.50 18.00
C SER A 221 1.78 1.67 18.83
N LYS A 222 1.11 1.42 19.97
CA LYS A 222 0.43 2.46 20.75
C LYS A 222 1.37 3.55 21.28
N THR A 223 2.65 3.25 21.42
CA THR A 223 3.67 4.22 21.83
C THR A 223 4.27 5.01 20.66
N GLY A 224 3.85 4.72 19.43
CA GLY A 224 4.29 5.38 18.20
C GLY A 224 4.10 6.90 18.23
N THR A 225 4.94 7.59 17.47
CA THR A 225 5.02 9.07 17.47
C THR A 225 4.93 9.64 16.04
N ASP A 226 4.54 10.91 15.94
CA ASP A 226 4.60 11.65 14.67
C ASP A 226 6.03 11.70 14.07
N ALA A 227 7.06 11.74 14.93
CA ALA A 227 8.46 11.75 14.50
C ALA A 227 8.86 10.44 13.82
N GLN A 228 8.51 9.29 14.40
CA GLN A 228 8.76 7.98 13.80
C GLN A 228 8.02 7.78 12.48
N ALA A 229 6.75 8.22 12.41
CA ALA A 229 6.01 8.18 11.14
C ALA A 229 6.69 9.03 10.05
N LYS A 230 7.22 10.20 10.44
CA LYS A 230 7.96 11.07 9.52
C LYS A 230 9.27 10.45 9.05
N GLU A 231 10.02 9.79 9.93
CA GLU A 231 11.25 9.06 9.58
C GLU A 231 10.96 7.97 8.54
N LEU A 232 9.82 7.29 8.65
CA LEU A 232 9.33 6.33 7.67
C LEU A 232 8.64 6.98 6.45
N LYS A 233 8.77 8.30 6.25
CA LYS A 233 8.17 9.05 5.14
C LYS A 233 6.65 8.87 5.00
N THR A 234 5.95 8.67 6.11
CA THR A 234 4.50 8.48 6.17
C THR A 234 3.85 9.41 7.20
N THR A 235 2.56 9.21 7.48
CA THR A 235 1.81 9.92 8.52
C THR A 235 1.44 8.98 9.66
N ALA A 236 1.25 9.55 10.86
CA ALA A 236 0.73 8.80 11.99
C ALA A 236 -0.65 8.19 11.69
N LEU A 237 -1.51 8.90 10.94
CA LEU A 237 -2.79 8.38 10.46
C LEU A 237 -2.61 7.11 9.63
N ASP A 238 -1.72 7.14 8.64
CA ASP A 238 -1.43 6.01 7.78
C ASP A 238 -0.84 4.83 8.55
N CYS A 239 0.11 5.08 9.47
CA CYS A 239 0.63 4.05 10.37
C CYS A 239 -0.50 3.37 11.16
N ILE A 240 -1.39 4.14 11.78
CA ILE A 240 -2.50 3.61 12.58
C ILE A 240 -3.43 2.75 11.72
N VAL A 241 -3.95 3.30 10.62
CA VAL A 241 -4.96 2.63 9.79
C VAL A 241 -4.36 1.43 9.08
N GLN A 242 -3.24 1.62 8.37
CA GLN A 242 -2.64 0.54 7.59
C GLN A 242 -2.04 -0.55 8.49
N GLY A 243 -1.46 -0.16 9.64
CA GLY A 243 -1.00 -1.11 10.65
C GLY A 243 -2.14 -1.93 11.24
N ALA A 244 -3.31 -1.34 11.47
CA ALA A 244 -4.47 -2.09 11.97
C ALA A 244 -4.97 -3.13 10.96
N PHE A 245 -5.04 -2.76 9.67
CA PHE A 245 -5.32 -3.71 8.59
C PHE A 245 -4.32 -4.85 8.59
N ARG A 246 -3.02 -4.53 8.60
CA ARG A 246 -1.96 -5.54 8.56
C ARG A 246 -2.02 -6.51 9.74
N ASN A 247 -2.21 -6.01 10.96
CA ASN A 247 -2.35 -6.83 12.17
C ASN A 247 -3.65 -7.64 12.23
N THR A 248 -4.65 -7.30 11.42
CA THR A 248 -5.89 -8.07 11.32
C THR A 248 -5.67 -9.32 10.47
N TYR A 249 -4.88 -9.19 9.40
CA TYR A 249 -4.55 -10.30 8.50
C TYR A 249 -3.29 -11.08 8.91
N ASN A 250 -2.44 -10.52 9.78
CA ASN A 250 -1.37 -11.27 10.43
C ASN A 250 -1.84 -11.94 11.72
N GLU A 251 -2.12 -13.24 11.67
CA GLU A 251 -2.49 -14.00 12.86
C GLU A 251 -1.28 -14.36 13.75
N THR A 252 -0.09 -14.48 13.16
CA THR A 252 1.10 -15.03 13.84
C THR A 252 2.19 -14.00 14.13
N THR A 253 2.23 -12.87 13.40
CA THR A 253 3.27 -11.86 13.53
C THR A 253 2.67 -10.47 13.77
N SER A 254 2.91 -9.90 14.95
CA SER A 254 2.57 -8.50 15.18
C SER A 254 3.43 -7.60 14.31
N TYR A 255 2.82 -6.57 13.73
CA TYR A 255 3.51 -5.57 12.91
C TYR A 255 3.39 -4.20 13.58
N ASN A 256 4.52 -3.56 13.87
CA ASN A 256 4.56 -2.19 14.35
C ASN A 256 4.87 -1.22 13.18
N PRO A 257 3.87 -0.49 12.67
CA PRO A 257 4.00 0.40 11.51
C PRO A 257 4.84 1.66 11.79
N PHE A 258 5.29 1.87 13.03
CA PHE A 258 6.15 2.99 13.43
C PHE A 258 7.64 2.63 13.51
N THR A 259 7.99 1.34 13.44
CA THR A 259 9.39 0.89 13.63
C THR A 259 9.83 -0.22 12.70
N ASP A 260 8.91 -1.07 12.24
CA ASP A 260 9.30 -2.31 11.56
C ASP A 260 9.63 -2.10 10.07
N GLY A 261 9.13 -1.01 9.47
CA GLY A 261 9.36 -0.70 8.07
C GLY A 261 8.77 -1.76 7.12
N SER A 262 9.48 -2.01 6.02
CA SER A 262 9.15 -3.04 5.03
C SER A 262 9.74 -4.40 5.44
N GLY A 263 8.94 -5.44 5.28
CA GLY A 263 9.33 -6.82 5.59
C GLY A 263 8.14 -7.78 5.53
N TRP A 264 8.38 -9.06 5.87
CA TRP A 264 7.36 -10.11 5.78
C TRP A 264 6.08 -9.79 6.55
N SER A 265 6.20 -9.19 7.73
CA SER A 265 5.07 -8.78 8.57
C SER A 265 4.27 -7.62 7.98
N SER A 266 4.77 -6.92 6.96
CA SER A 266 4.10 -5.76 6.34
C SER A 266 3.44 -6.06 4.98
N ILE A 267 3.79 -7.18 4.35
CA ILE A 267 3.33 -7.57 3.01
C ILE A 267 1.82 -7.84 3.02
N THR A 268 1.14 -7.41 1.96
CA THR A 268 -0.26 -7.75 1.71
C THR A 268 -0.36 -8.92 0.74
N TRP A 269 -0.98 -10.00 1.16
CA TRP A 269 -1.16 -11.18 0.33
C TRP A 269 -2.34 -10.99 -0.64
N PRO A 270 -2.24 -11.56 -1.86
CA PRO A 270 -3.32 -11.52 -2.86
C PRO A 270 -4.71 -11.83 -2.32
N THR A 271 -4.81 -12.88 -1.50
CA THR A 271 -6.07 -13.34 -0.90
C THR A 271 -6.68 -12.33 0.04
N GLU A 272 -5.87 -11.50 0.71
CA GLU A 272 -6.34 -10.52 1.69
C GLU A 272 -7.04 -9.33 1.04
N ILE A 273 -6.58 -8.92 -0.16
CA ILE A 273 -7.28 -7.90 -0.94
C ILE A 273 -8.71 -8.38 -1.21
N ASN A 274 -8.86 -9.59 -1.74
CA ASN A 274 -10.17 -10.14 -2.06
C ASN A 274 -11.05 -10.30 -0.82
N SER A 275 -10.52 -10.92 0.24
CA SER A 275 -11.25 -11.12 1.50
C SER A 275 -11.72 -9.81 2.12
N PHE A 276 -10.95 -8.71 2.03
CA PHE A 276 -11.45 -7.44 2.55
C PHE A 276 -12.72 -6.97 1.83
N PHE A 277 -12.70 -6.97 0.50
CA PHE A 277 -13.83 -6.49 -0.29
C PHE A 277 -15.06 -7.38 -0.15
N GLU A 278 -14.89 -8.71 -0.22
CA GLU A 278 -16.00 -9.65 -0.15
C GLU A 278 -16.54 -9.80 1.29
N ASP A 279 -15.65 -10.01 2.26
CA ASP A 279 -16.07 -10.37 3.62
C ASP A 279 -16.43 -9.14 4.46
N GLN A 280 -15.68 -8.04 4.34
CA GLN A 280 -15.86 -6.86 5.19
C GLN A 280 -16.73 -5.77 4.55
N LEU A 281 -16.68 -5.64 3.22
CA LEU A 281 -17.46 -4.62 2.50
C LEU A 281 -18.67 -5.20 1.77
N HIS A 282 -18.78 -6.53 1.66
CA HIS A 282 -19.84 -7.20 0.88
C HIS A 282 -19.93 -6.66 -0.55
N LYS A 283 -18.76 -6.36 -1.13
CA LYS A 283 -18.59 -5.86 -2.50
C LYS A 283 -18.10 -6.99 -3.39
N ASN A 284 -18.62 -7.04 -4.61
CA ASN A 284 -18.10 -7.97 -5.62
C ASN A 284 -16.67 -7.54 -6.00
N CYS A 285 -15.73 -8.47 -5.91
CA CYS A 285 -14.34 -8.30 -6.29
C CYS A 285 -13.96 -9.40 -7.28
N GLU A 286 -13.93 -9.05 -8.56
CA GLU A 286 -13.48 -9.98 -9.59
C GLU A 286 -11.95 -10.06 -9.54
N CYS A 287 -11.43 -11.25 -9.24
CA CYS A 287 -10.00 -11.49 -9.05
C CYS A 287 -9.43 -12.36 -10.19
N HIS A 288 -8.42 -11.83 -10.87
CA HIS A 288 -7.61 -12.57 -11.85
C HIS A 288 -6.20 -12.65 -11.32
N THR A 289 -5.67 -13.86 -11.12
CA THR A 289 -4.27 -14.06 -10.72
C THR A 289 -3.55 -14.83 -11.81
N TYR A 290 -2.33 -14.40 -12.11
CA TYR A 290 -1.52 -14.99 -13.16
C TYR A 290 -0.30 -15.68 -12.55
N SER A 291 0.12 -16.79 -13.14
CA SER A 291 1.32 -17.52 -12.71
C SER A 291 2.62 -16.80 -13.11
N HIS A 292 2.51 -15.81 -14.00
CA HIS A 292 3.58 -14.96 -14.49
C HIS A 292 2.99 -13.61 -14.93
N LEU A 293 3.86 -12.63 -15.07
CA LEU A 293 3.51 -11.33 -15.62
C LEU A 293 2.92 -11.49 -17.02
N THR A 294 1.64 -11.16 -17.13
CA THR A 294 0.88 -11.31 -18.37
C THR A 294 0.61 -9.93 -18.93
N ASP A 295 0.93 -9.70 -20.20
CA ASP A 295 0.44 -8.51 -20.91
C ASP A 295 -1.08 -8.52 -20.86
N SER A 296 -1.63 -7.57 -20.09
CA SER A 296 -3.04 -7.52 -19.77
C SER A 296 -3.74 -6.32 -20.38
N PHE A 297 -3.12 -5.67 -21.38
CA PHE A 297 -3.71 -4.47 -22.00
C PHE A 297 -5.11 -4.74 -22.56
N ASP A 298 -5.30 -5.87 -23.27
CA ASP A 298 -6.58 -6.25 -23.85
C ASP A 298 -7.69 -6.50 -22.80
N GLN A 299 -7.31 -6.86 -21.58
CA GLN A 299 -8.25 -7.05 -20.48
C GLN A 299 -8.52 -5.71 -19.79
N LEU A 300 -7.45 -4.97 -19.47
CA LEU A 300 -7.51 -3.66 -18.83
C LEU A 300 -8.27 -2.63 -19.66
N SER A 301 -8.14 -2.65 -20.99
CA SER A 301 -8.82 -1.71 -21.90
C SER A 301 -10.33 -1.91 -22.00
N LYS A 302 -10.84 -3.07 -21.56
CA LYS A 302 -12.28 -3.38 -21.56
C LYS A 302 -12.99 -2.97 -20.26
N ILE A 303 -12.25 -2.56 -19.24
CA ILE A 303 -12.80 -2.19 -17.94
C ILE A 303 -13.41 -0.79 -18.00
N ASP A 304 -14.63 -0.65 -17.46
CA ASP A 304 -15.26 0.66 -17.23
C ASP A 304 -14.75 1.29 -15.92
N TYR A 305 -13.64 2.03 -15.99
CA TYR A 305 -13.02 2.70 -14.84
C TYR A 305 -13.88 3.78 -14.19
N SER A 306 -14.97 4.22 -14.84
CA SER A 306 -15.93 5.14 -14.21
C SER A 306 -16.79 4.44 -13.15
N ARG A 307 -16.93 3.11 -13.26
CA ARG A 307 -17.73 2.26 -12.37
C ARG A 307 -16.89 1.32 -11.53
N LYS A 308 -15.66 1.05 -11.96
CA LYS A 308 -14.75 0.10 -11.31
C LYS A 308 -13.59 0.82 -10.63
N TYR A 309 -13.13 0.23 -9.53
CA TYR A 309 -11.85 0.50 -8.92
C TYR A 309 -10.97 -0.73 -9.14
N VAL A 310 -9.80 -0.54 -9.75
CA VAL A 310 -8.94 -1.67 -10.14
C VAL A 310 -7.64 -1.60 -9.36
N ILE A 311 -7.34 -2.64 -8.59
CA ILE A 311 -6.05 -2.84 -7.95
C ILE A 311 -5.28 -3.86 -8.80
N ALA A 312 -4.02 -3.57 -9.11
CA ALA A 312 -3.13 -4.49 -9.80
C ALA A 312 -1.94 -4.84 -8.91
N LEU A 313 -1.56 -6.12 -8.89
CA LEU A 313 -0.27 -6.57 -8.40
C LEU A 313 0.70 -6.57 -9.57
N ILE A 314 1.79 -5.83 -9.47
CA ILE A 314 2.86 -5.71 -10.47
C ILE A 314 4.20 -6.20 -9.88
N GLY A 315 5.26 -6.28 -10.69
CA GLY A 315 6.60 -6.54 -10.18
C GLY A 315 7.11 -5.35 -9.37
N TYR A 316 7.71 -4.38 -10.04
CA TYR A 316 8.03 -3.07 -9.47
C TYR A 316 7.89 -1.98 -10.55
N THR A 317 7.98 -0.72 -10.12
CA THR A 317 7.97 0.45 -11.00
C THR A 317 9.40 0.94 -11.22
N ASP A 318 9.85 1.05 -12.47
CA ASP A 318 11.16 1.64 -12.81
C ASP A 318 11.16 3.17 -12.63
N VAL A 319 12.33 3.79 -12.85
CA VAL A 319 12.50 5.26 -12.76
C VAL A 319 11.63 6.04 -13.76
N ASN A 320 11.12 5.38 -14.81
CA ASN A 320 10.27 5.98 -15.84
C ASN A 320 8.77 5.75 -15.58
N GLY A 321 8.41 5.03 -14.52
CA GLY A 321 7.02 4.66 -14.25
C GLY A 321 6.53 3.43 -15.02
N ASN A 322 7.43 2.60 -15.55
CA ASN A 322 7.08 1.35 -16.21
C ASN A 322 7.07 0.18 -15.22
N PHE A 323 6.16 -0.77 -15.45
CA PHE A 323 6.13 -2.04 -14.74
C PHE A 323 7.25 -2.95 -15.26
N GLU A 324 8.09 -3.43 -14.36
CA GLU A 324 9.21 -4.31 -14.68
C GLU A 324 9.01 -5.72 -14.12
N GLU A 325 9.61 -6.71 -14.79
CA GLU A 325 9.37 -8.12 -14.47
C GLU A 325 10.08 -8.63 -13.21
N GLU A 326 11.25 -8.07 -12.93
CA GLU A 326 12.18 -8.59 -11.94
C GLU A 326 12.16 -7.78 -10.64
N GLY A 327 11.36 -8.19 -9.65
CA GLY A 327 11.41 -7.51 -8.36
C GLY A 327 10.54 -8.16 -7.30
N ILE A 328 11.15 -8.44 -6.15
CA ILE A 328 10.47 -8.74 -4.91
C ILE A 328 10.87 -7.63 -3.92
N PRO A 329 9.93 -7.08 -3.14
CA PRO A 329 8.52 -7.45 -3.08
C PRO A 329 7.73 -6.93 -4.28
N ARG A 330 6.70 -7.71 -4.66
CA ARG A 330 5.72 -7.28 -5.65
C ARG A 330 4.95 -6.07 -5.13
N HIS A 331 4.55 -5.20 -6.04
CA HIS A 331 3.96 -3.90 -5.72
C HIS A 331 2.47 -3.82 -6.09
N TYR A 332 1.63 -3.23 -5.23
CA TYR A 332 0.23 -2.97 -5.55
C TYR A 332 0.02 -1.53 -5.99
N VAL A 333 -0.65 -1.36 -7.12
CA VAL A 333 -1.03 -0.06 -7.68
C VAL A 333 -2.53 -0.01 -7.96
N GLN A 334 -3.09 1.19 -8.06
CA GLN A 334 -4.44 1.36 -8.61
C GLN A 334 -4.35 1.67 -10.10
N ILE A 335 -5.02 0.90 -10.95
CA ILE A 335 -5.16 1.22 -12.37
C ILE A 335 -6.30 2.22 -12.55
N LEU A 336 -6.00 3.35 -13.21
CA LEU A 336 -6.94 4.45 -13.44
C LEU A 336 -7.55 4.41 -14.84
N GLY A 337 -6.89 3.76 -15.78
CA GLY A 337 -7.36 3.62 -17.14
C GLY A 337 -6.25 3.24 -18.11
N THR A 338 -6.63 2.98 -19.36
CA THR A 338 -5.71 2.76 -20.48
C THR A 338 -5.75 3.94 -21.45
N THR A 339 -4.69 4.12 -22.23
CA THR A 339 -4.60 5.13 -23.28
C THR A 339 -4.49 4.49 -24.66
N ASN A 340 -4.76 5.27 -25.72
CA ASN A 340 -4.75 4.77 -27.11
C ASN A 340 -3.37 4.31 -27.60
N ASP A 341 -2.29 4.77 -26.97
CA ASP A 341 -0.91 4.37 -27.27
C ASP A 341 -0.48 3.10 -26.52
N HIS A 342 -1.42 2.24 -26.12
CA HIS A 342 -1.16 0.98 -25.41
C HIS A 342 -0.50 1.13 -24.04
N ALA A 343 -0.72 2.27 -23.36
CA ALA A 343 -0.18 2.52 -22.04
C ALA A 343 -1.27 2.48 -20.96
N ILE A 344 -0.83 2.35 -19.71
CA ILE A 344 -1.68 2.33 -18.51
C ILE A 344 -1.42 3.58 -17.68
N ASN A 345 -2.47 4.28 -17.32
CA ASN A 345 -2.42 5.28 -16.26
C ASN A 345 -2.70 4.60 -14.92
N TYR A 346 -1.85 4.84 -13.93
CA TYR A 346 -2.00 4.24 -12.61
C TYR A 346 -1.59 5.20 -11.50
N TRP A 347 -2.12 4.95 -10.30
CA TRP A 347 -1.69 5.61 -9.07
C TRP A 347 -0.88 4.62 -8.24
N GLN A 348 0.19 5.14 -7.65
CA GLN A 348 0.92 4.49 -6.57
C GLN A 348 0.98 5.46 -5.37
N MET A 349 1.08 4.89 -4.18
CA MET A 349 1.14 5.59 -2.89
C MET A 349 2.13 6.76 -2.85
N GLY A 350 1.80 7.77 -2.05
CA GLY A 350 2.67 8.93 -1.81
C GLY A 350 2.69 9.98 -2.92
N ARG A 351 2.03 9.73 -4.05
CA ARG A 351 2.04 10.63 -5.22
C ARG A 351 0.64 11.12 -5.55
N GLU A 352 0.49 12.43 -5.72
CA GLU A 352 -0.78 13.03 -6.15
C GLU A 352 -1.06 12.77 -7.64
N GLN A 353 -0.02 12.83 -8.46
CA GLN A 353 -0.13 12.70 -9.90
C GLN A 353 -0.03 11.22 -10.34
N PRO A 354 -0.91 10.79 -11.26
CA PRO A 354 -0.79 9.49 -11.89
C PRO A 354 0.52 9.31 -12.66
N TYR A 355 0.98 8.06 -12.72
CA TYR A 355 2.02 7.60 -13.61
C TYR A 355 1.43 7.06 -14.90
N LYS A 356 2.27 6.95 -15.92
CA LYS A 356 1.96 6.32 -17.19
C LYS A 356 2.99 5.24 -17.48
N SER A 357 2.57 3.98 -17.43
CA SER A 357 3.41 2.83 -17.78
C SER A 357 3.18 2.44 -19.24
N GLN A 358 4.26 2.30 -20.00
CA GLN A 358 4.25 1.72 -21.35
C GLN A 358 4.25 0.18 -21.32
N THR A 359 4.51 -0.41 -20.15
CA THR A 359 4.39 -1.85 -19.94
C THR A 359 3.08 -2.17 -19.23
N THR A 360 2.46 -3.26 -19.64
CA THR A 360 1.08 -3.60 -19.30
C THR A 360 0.97 -4.93 -18.57
N LYS A 361 2.11 -5.38 -18.03
CA LYS A 361 2.26 -6.68 -17.42
C LYS A 361 1.86 -6.63 -15.95
N VAL A 362 0.93 -7.51 -15.56
CA VAL A 362 0.43 -7.61 -14.18
C VAL A 362 0.42 -9.08 -13.71
N TRP A 363 0.62 -9.27 -12.40
CA TRP A 363 0.58 -10.56 -11.69
C TRP A 363 -0.80 -10.88 -11.15
N GLY A 364 -1.59 -9.85 -10.88
CA GLY A 364 -2.97 -10.02 -10.46
C GLY A 364 -3.78 -8.74 -10.65
N LEU A 365 -5.08 -8.90 -10.86
CA LEU A 365 -6.05 -7.83 -11.00
C LEU A 365 -7.22 -8.10 -10.06
N TYR A 366 -7.63 -7.06 -9.36
CA TYR A 366 -8.80 -7.04 -8.49
C TYR A 366 -9.69 -5.91 -8.99
N ILE A 367 -10.87 -6.25 -9.48
CA ILE A 367 -11.81 -5.33 -10.11
C ILE A 367 -13.03 -5.20 -9.21
N ILE A 368 -13.15 -4.04 -8.55
CA ILE A 368 -14.15 -3.78 -7.50
C ILE A 368 -15.19 -2.77 -7.98
N ASP A 369 -16.46 -2.97 -7.63
CA ASP A 369 -17.53 -1.98 -7.88
C ASP A 369 -17.40 -0.75 -6.97
N ARG A 370 -17.41 0.46 -7.56
CA ARG A 370 -17.46 1.73 -6.81
C ARG A 370 -18.76 1.89 -6.03
#